data_AF-A0AAN8FHA3-F1
#
_entry.id   AF-A0AAN8FHA3-F1
#
_cell.length_a   1.000
_cell.length_b   1.000
_cell.length_c   1.000
_cell.angle_alpha   90.00
_cell.angle_beta   90.00
_cell.angle_gamma   90.00
#
_symmetry.space_group_name_H-M   'P 1'
#
loop_
_entity.id
_entity.type
_entity.pdbx_description
1 polymer ?
#
loop_
_entity_poly.entity_id
_entity_poly.type
_entity_poly.pdbx_seq_one_letter_code
_entity_poly.pdbx_strand_id
1 'polypeptide(L)'
;MDAVAEVVQTYRQDLEEVAEDLRRRGQEIGETAPKMIEDTKNQIEPQTQEIINAIQDTSDVSPPEKPIIEVFAWSTVMVLFANIGIFFGVHLLGTFVSFVVGKFGAALVAFIGLPLYAHYKIKQKSGAKDAISEAVTGDKTIRMEMLSYAILQGVLTGFVIDSIYLSYIPYAVVTPAIVAVSFAAVSKNADGNRSVLLGGTIGTAVGVNFTMGLIMGSLSFTYILLTLTYAGIAYVIMQLCLKHVKRVDKGHLYQNALSCGYIVAKGMFFLTFGSYYPDDQQQQQQRNADG
;
A
#
# COMPACT_ATOMS: atom_id res chain seq x y z
N MET A 1 -28.26 -41.37 30.50
CA MET A 1 -28.46 -40.99 29.09
C MET A 1 -29.01 -39.56 28.98
N ASP A 2 -29.62 -39.03 30.04
CA ASP A 2 -30.23 -37.68 30.04
C ASP A 2 -29.23 -36.52 29.93
N ALA A 3 -28.04 -36.64 30.55
CA ALA A 3 -27.01 -35.60 30.47
C ALA A 3 -26.43 -35.41 29.04
N VAL A 4 -26.49 -36.42 28.18
CA VAL A 4 -26.06 -36.31 26.78
C VAL A 4 -27.15 -35.68 25.92
N ALA A 5 -28.42 -35.96 26.22
CA ALA A 5 -29.56 -35.36 25.52
C ALA A 5 -29.68 -33.86 25.81
N GLU A 6 -29.40 -33.43 27.05
CA GLU A 6 -29.40 -32.03 27.45
C GLU A 6 -28.32 -31.23 26.73
N VAL A 7 -27.08 -31.74 26.66
CA VAL A 7 -25.98 -31.11 25.92
C VAL A 7 -26.29 -30.99 24.43
N VAL A 8 -26.87 -32.03 23.82
CA VAL A 8 -27.25 -32.02 22.40
C VAL A 8 -28.37 -31.01 22.12
N GLN A 9 -29.31 -30.81 23.06
CA GLN A 9 -30.35 -29.79 22.94
C GLN A 9 -29.78 -28.37 23.07
N THR A 10 -28.85 -28.15 24.00
CA THR A 10 -28.17 -26.85 24.14
C THR A 10 -27.40 -26.49 22.88
N TYR A 11 -26.61 -27.42 22.32
CA TYR A 11 -25.87 -27.17 21.07
C TYR A 11 -26.79 -26.91 19.87
N ARG A 12 -27.96 -27.55 19.83
CA ARG A 12 -28.94 -27.29 18.78
C ARG A 12 -29.55 -25.89 18.90
N GLN A 13 -29.87 -25.46 20.12
CA GLN A 13 -30.39 -24.12 20.37
C GLN A 13 -29.36 -23.03 20.07
N ASP A 14 -28.09 -23.24 20.45
CA ASP A 14 -26.99 -22.31 20.12
C ASP A 14 -26.78 -22.20 18.60
N LEU A 15 -26.91 -23.31 17.86
CA LEU A 15 -26.80 -23.31 16.40
C LEU A 15 -27.99 -22.62 15.72
N GLU A 16 -29.20 -22.79 16.25
CA GLU A 16 -30.40 -22.11 15.76
C GLU A 16 -30.31 -20.59 16.01
N GLU A 17 -29.83 -20.16 17.18
CA GLU A 17 -29.62 -18.75 17.52
C GLU A 17 -28.54 -18.10 16.62
N VAL A 18 -27.41 -18.79 16.39
CA VAL A 18 -26.36 -18.30 15.49
C VAL A 18 -26.85 -18.22 14.04
N ALA A 19 -27.65 -19.19 13.59
CA ALA A 19 -28.22 -19.17 12.24
C ALA A 19 -29.23 -18.03 12.05
N GLU A 20 -30.06 -17.75 13.05
CA GLU A 20 -31.00 -16.63 13.03
C GLU A 20 -30.28 -15.27 13.07
N ASP A 21 -29.22 -15.12 13.87
CA ASP A 21 -28.43 -13.88 13.89
C ASP A 21 -27.67 -13.67 12.57
N LEU A 22 -27.15 -14.74 11.95
CA LEU A 22 -26.54 -14.67 10.60
C LEU A 22 -27.57 -14.29 9.53
N ARG A 23 -28.78 -14.82 9.61
CA ARG A 23 -29.86 -14.50 8.67
C ARG A 23 -30.33 -13.07 8.83
N ARG A 24 -30.48 -12.59 10.07
CA ARG A 24 -30.82 -11.20 10.39
C ARG A 24 -29.77 -10.23 9.87
N ARG A 25 -28.48 -10.49 10.15
CA ARG A 25 -27.36 -9.68 9.62
C ARG A 25 -27.29 -9.72 8.09
N GLY A 26 -27.58 -10.87 7.48
CA GLY A 26 -27.66 -11.01 6.02
C GLY A 26 -28.77 -10.17 5.40
N GLN A 27 -29.93 -10.09 6.06
CA GLN A 27 -31.05 -9.25 5.64
C GLN A 27 -30.78 -7.75 5.86
N GLU A 28 -30.18 -7.39 7.01
CA GLU A 28 -29.75 -6.02 7.30
C GLU A 28 -28.69 -5.53 6.30
N ILE A 29 -27.74 -6.38 5.89
CA ILE A 29 -26.77 -6.05 4.83
C ILE A 29 -27.48 -5.89 3.48
N GLY A 30 -28.45 -6.73 3.15
CA GLY A 30 -29.23 -6.64 1.91
C GLY A 30 -30.03 -5.34 1.78
N GLU A 31 -30.66 -4.88 2.86
CA GLU A 31 -31.44 -3.63 2.87
C GLU A 31 -30.57 -2.37 3.03
N THR A 32 -29.43 -2.47 3.71
CA THR A 32 -28.54 -1.33 3.96
C THR A 32 -27.46 -1.18 2.88
N ALA A 33 -27.20 -2.21 2.05
CA ALA A 33 -26.21 -2.14 0.97
C ALA A 33 -26.40 -0.96 0.01
N PRO A 34 -27.60 -0.62 -0.48
CA PRO A 34 -27.78 0.51 -1.40
C PRO A 34 -27.42 1.84 -0.73
N LYS A 35 -27.84 2.03 0.53
CA LYS A 35 -27.52 3.22 1.33
C LYS A 35 -26.04 3.30 1.67
N MET A 36 -25.41 2.19 2.04
CA MET A 36 -23.96 2.13 2.26
C MET A 36 -23.18 2.45 0.98
N ILE A 37 -23.63 1.98 -0.19
CA ILE A 37 -23.01 2.30 -1.48
C ILE A 37 -23.15 3.81 -1.79
N GLU A 38 -24.33 4.39 -1.55
CA GLU A 38 -24.59 5.81 -1.80
C GLU A 38 -23.82 6.71 -0.82
N ASP A 39 -23.79 6.38 0.47
CA ASP A 39 -23.00 7.10 1.48
C ASP A 39 -21.49 6.98 1.23
N THR A 40 -21.04 5.81 0.77
CA THR A 40 -19.65 5.58 0.36
C THR A 40 -19.31 6.41 -0.87
N LYS A 41 -20.21 6.48 -1.87
CA LYS A 41 -20.04 7.33 -3.05
C LYS A 41 -19.93 8.80 -2.64
N ASN A 42 -20.82 9.28 -1.78
CA ASN A 42 -20.82 10.67 -1.30
C ASN A 42 -19.56 11.02 -0.49
N GLN A 43 -18.91 10.04 0.15
CA GLN A 43 -17.62 10.24 0.83
C GLN A 43 -16.40 10.14 -0.10
N ILE A 44 -16.45 9.29 -1.14
CA ILE A 44 -15.33 9.09 -2.07
C ILE A 44 -15.27 10.20 -3.12
N GLU A 45 -16.41 10.64 -3.64
CA GLU A 45 -16.51 11.68 -4.68
C GLU A 45 -15.70 12.96 -4.36
N PRO A 46 -15.76 13.55 -3.14
CA PRO A 46 -14.93 14.69 -2.80
C PRO A 46 -13.44 14.36 -2.76
N GLN A 47 -13.04 13.16 -2.31
CA GLN A 47 -11.64 12.74 -2.30
C GLN A 47 -11.11 12.50 -3.71
N THR A 48 -11.91 11.91 -4.59
CA THR A 48 -11.58 11.75 -6.01
C THR A 48 -11.41 13.10 -6.67
N GLN A 49 -12.33 14.03 -6.44
CA GLN A 49 -12.24 15.38 -6.99
C GLN A 49 -11.03 16.13 -6.43
N GLU A 50 -10.69 15.93 -5.16
CA GLU A 50 -9.51 16.51 -4.54
C GLU A 50 -8.21 16.02 -5.20
N ILE A 51 -8.11 14.71 -5.48
CA ILE A 51 -6.98 14.10 -6.20
C ILE A 51 -6.90 14.65 -7.63
N ILE A 52 -8.03 14.71 -8.35
CA ILE A 52 -8.09 15.29 -9.70
C ILE A 52 -7.60 16.73 -9.68
N ASN A 53 -8.13 17.53 -8.76
CA ASN A 53 -7.74 18.93 -8.60
C ASN A 53 -6.26 19.06 -8.23
N ALA A 54 -5.71 18.17 -7.40
CA ALA A 54 -4.30 18.19 -7.04
C ALA A 54 -3.39 17.79 -8.21
N ILE A 55 -3.80 16.84 -9.05
CA ILE A 55 -3.05 16.41 -10.24
C ILE A 55 -3.06 17.51 -11.31
N GLN A 56 -4.19 18.19 -11.50
CA GLN A 56 -4.34 19.25 -12.50
C GLN A 56 -3.76 20.59 -12.05
N ASP A 57 -3.42 20.74 -10.77
CA ASP A 57 -2.86 21.97 -10.24
C ASP A 57 -1.41 22.15 -10.71
N THR A 58 -1.22 23.12 -11.61
CA THR A 58 0.08 23.56 -12.14
C THR A 58 0.53 24.89 -11.56
N SER A 59 -0.13 25.40 -10.51
CA SER A 59 0.23 26.68 -9.92
C SER A 59 1.62 26.62 -9.29
N ASP A 60 2.26 27.79 -9.19
CA ASP A 60 3.50 27.93 -8.43
C ASP A 60 3.32 27.49 -6.98
N VAL A 61 4.39 26.93 -6.42
CA VAL A 61 4.44 26.36 -5.08
C VAL A 61 5.59 26.98 -4.29
N SER A 62 5.36 27.24 -3.01
CA SER A 62 6.43 27.48 -2.04
C SER A 62 6.56 26.24 -1.16
N PRO A 63 7.27 25.19 -1.63
CA PRO A 63 7.27 23.90 -0.97
C PRO A 63 7.93 23.97 0.40
N PRO A 64 7.29 23.44 1.45
CA PRO A 64 8.00 23.17 2.70
C PRO A 64 8.89 21.95 2.48
N GLU A 65 10.18 22.18 2.24
CA GLU A 65 11.12 21.14 1.82
C GLU A 65 11.22 19.99 2.81
N LYS A 66 11.42 20.32 4.09
CA LYS A 66 11.65 19.35 5.15
C LYS A 66 10.49 18.34 5.31
N PRO A 67 9.21 18.76 5.45
CA PRO A 67 8.09 17.82 5.51
C PRO A 67 7.97 16.87 4.31
N ILE A 68 8.22 17.35 3.09
CA ILE A 68 8.12 16.52 1.88
C ILE A 68 9.24 15.49 1.85
N ILE A 69 10.47 15.91 2.14
CA ILE A 69 11.63 15.01 2.25
C ILE A 69 11.36 13.95 3.33
N GLU A 70 10.82 14.32 4.49
CA GLU A 70 10.48 13.38 5.56
C GLU A 70 9.41 12.35 5.13
N VAL A 71 8.42 12.75 4.32
CA VAL A 71 7.43 11.82 3.78
C VAL A 71 8.10 10.74 2.93
N PHE A 72 8.92 11.14 1.96
CA PHE A 72 9.55 10.20 1.04
C PHE A 72 10.68 9.38 1.69
N ALA A 73 11.47 10.00 2.57
CA ALA A 73 12.53 9.32 3.31
C ALA A 73 11.97 8.25 4.26
N TRP A 74 10.92 8.56 5.04
CA TRP A 74 10.32 7.56 5.93
C TRP A 74 9.59 6.45 5.15
N SER A 75 8.92 6.80 4.05
CA SER A 75 8.29 5.81 3.16
C SER A 75 9.32 4.85 2.57
N THR A 76 10.54 5.31 2.29
CA THR A 76 11.65 4.45 1.85
C THR A 76 11.95 3.37 2.89
N VAL A 77 12.03 3.75 4.17
CA VAL A 77 12.24 2.81 5.29
C VAL A 77 11.07 1.83 5.37
N MET A 78 9.82 2.33 5.35
CA MET A 78 8.64 1.48 5.43
C MET A 78 8.58 0.47 4.27
N VAL A 79 8.84 0.91 3.04
CA VAL A 79 8.85 0.02 1.85
C VAL A 79 9.99 -1.00 1.95
N LEU A 80 11.16 -0.63 2.47
CA LEU A 80 12.26 -1.56 2.69
C LEU A 80 11.84 -2.68 3.65
N PHE A 81 11.32 -2.31 4.82
CA PHE A 81 10.89 -3.27 5.83
C PHE A 81 9.66 -4.09 5.40
N ALA A 82 8.76 -3.52 4.61
CA ALA A 82 7.69 -4.27 3.96
C ALA A 82 8.24 -5.31 2.98
N ASN A 83 9.31 -5.00 2.22
CA ASN A 83 9.94 -5.99 1.34
C ASN A 83 10.66 -7.11 2.12
N ILE A 84 11.25 -6.80 3.28
CA ILE A 84 11.73 -7.82 4.22
C ILE A 84 10.56 -8.67 4.73
N GLY A 85 9.43 -8.04 5.06
CA GLY A 85 8.19 -8.72 5.40
C GLY A 85 7.73 -9.67 4.30
N ILE A 86 7.72 -9.24 3.04
CA ILE A 86 7.38 -10.10 1.88
C ILE A 86 8.27 -11.34 1.85
N PHE A 87 9.58 -11.18 2.02
CA PHE A 87 10.51 -12.32 2.08
C PHE A 87 10.10 -13.34 3.14
N PHE A 88 9.76 -12.89 4.35
CA PHE A 88 9.26 -13.75 5.41
C PHE A 88 7.89 -14.34 5.09
N GLY A 89 6.99 -13.59 4.46
CA GLY A 89 5.66 -14.05 4.06
C GLY A 89 5.68 -15.23 3.10
N VAL A 90 6.61 -15.19 2.13
CA VAL A 90 6.80 -16.26 1.15
C VAL A 90 7.35 -17.55 1.81
N HIS A 91 8.21 -17.44 2.82
CA HIS A 91 8.95 -18.58 3.36
C HIS A 91 8.41 -19.14 4.70
N LEU A 92 7.74 -18.33 5.54
CA LEU A 92 7.35 -18.73 6.90
C LEU A 92 5.88 -19.11 7.07
N LEU A 93 4.99 -18.62 6.20
CA LEU A 93 3.54 -18.65 6.48
C LEU A 93 2.72 -19.71 5.73
N GLY A 94 3.34 -20.48 4.82
CA GLY A 94 2.64 -21.53 4.06
C GLY A 94 1.88 -22.54 4.94
N THR A 95 2.38 -22.82 6.14
CA THR A 95 1.78 -23.79 7.08
C THR A 95 0.88 -23.16 8.15
N PHE A 96 1.13 -21.91 8.59
CA PHE A 96 0.44 -21.32 9.75
C PHE A 96 -0.71 -20.37 9.39
N VAL A 97 -0.67 -19.66 8.25
CA VAL A 97 -1.73 -18.70 7.87
C VAL A 97 -2.82 -19.33 7.03
N SER A 98 -2.47 -20.36 6.24
CA SER A 98 -3.43 -21.16 5.46
C SER A 98 -4.53 -21.79 6.32
N PHE A 99 -4.30 -21.97 7.62
CA PHE A 99 -5.26 -22.54 8.57
C PHE A 99 -6.31 -21.53 9.08
N VAL A 100 -6.03 -20.23 9.05
CA VAL A 100 -6.89 -19.19 9.68
C VAL A 100 -7.49 -18.23 8.65
N VAL A 101 -6.74 -17.87 7.61
CA VAL A 101 -7.16 -16.94 6.55
C VAL A 101 -6.62 -17.45 5.22
N GLY A 102 -7.51 -17.90 4.32
CA GLY A 102 -7.10 -18.29 2.96
C GLY A 102 -6.42 -17.13 2.20
N LYS A 103 -5.66 -17.43 1.14
CA LYS A 103 -4.92 -16.42 0.34
C LYS A 103 -5.76 -15.21 -0.07
N PHE A 104 -7.02 -15.43 -0.44
CA PHE A 104 -7.97 -14.36 -0.77
C PHE A 104 -8.24 -13.42 0.43
N GLY A 105 -8.47 -13.96 1.62
CA GLY A 105 -8.66 -13.16 2.84
C GLY A 105 -7.39 -12.39 3.21
N ALA A 106 -6.22 -13.01 3.05
CA ALA A 106 -4.94 -12.34 3.30
C ALA A 106 -4.71 -11.19 2.31
N ALA A 107 -5.12 -11.35 1.04
CA ALA A 107 -5.06 -10.29 0.04
C ALA A 107 -6.00 -9.12 0.39
N LEU A 108 -7.24 -9.40 0.81
CA LEU A 108 -8.17 -8.35 1.25
C LEU A 108 -7.63 -7.59 2.46
N VAL A 109 -7.07 -8.29 3.44
CA VAL A 109 -6.46 -7.64 4.61
C VAL A 109 -5.21 -6.85 4.22
N ALA A 110 -4.33 -7.40 3.37
CA ALA A 110 -3.10 -6.72 2.96
C ALA A 110 -3.35 -5.48 2.10
N PHE A 111 -4.32 -5.54 1.18
CA PHE A 111 -4.51 -4.49 0.17
C PHE A 111 -5.57 -3.46 0.53
N ILE A 112 -6.50 -3.83 1.42
CA ILE A 112 -7.63 -2.96 1.79
C ILE A 112 -7.67 -2.78 3.32
N GLY A 113 -7.73 -3.89 4.08
CA GLY A 113 -7.90 -3.84 5.54
C GLY A 113 -6.82 -3.05 6.26
N LEU A 114 -5.54 -3.38 6.05
CA LEU A 114 -4.41 -2.73 6.70
C LEU A 114 -4.22 -1.28 6.28
N PRO A 115 -4.26 -0.92 4.97
CA PRO A 115 -4.20 0.48 4.57
C PRO A 115 -5.30 1.34 5.20
N LEU A 116 -6.55 0.85 5.25
CA LEU A 116 -7.66 1.58 5.85
C LEU A 116 -7.55 1.66 7.37
N TYR A 117 -7.17 0.57 8.02
CA TYR A 117 -6.96 0.55 9.47
C TYR A 117 -5.85 1.51 9.91
N ALA A 118 -4.71 1.49 9.21
CA ALA A 118 -3.62 2.42 9.45
C ALA A 118 -4.06 3.87 9.24
N HIS A 119 -4.80 4.15 8.16
CA HIS A 119 -5.35 5.49 7.89
C HIS A 119 -6.28 5.97 9.01
N TYR A 120 -7.19 5.12 9.48
CA TYR A 120 -8.10 5.44 10.59
C TYR A 120 -7.32 5.71 11.89
N LYS A 121 -6.34 4.87 12.23
CA LYS A 121 -5.51 5.03 13.42
C LYS A 121 -4.68 6.31 13.40
N ILE A 122 -4.08 6.64 12.26
CA ILE A 122 -3.33 7.90 12.09
C ILE A 122 -4.27 9.08 12.30
N LYS A 123 -5.45 9.09 11.67
CA LYS A 123 -6.43 10.17 11.80
C LYS A 123 -6.96 10.33 13.23
N GLN A 124 -7.19 9.22 13.94
CA GLN A 124 -7.60 9.23 15.34
C GLN A 124 -6.52 9.87 16.23
N LYS A 125 -5.26 9.50 16.05
CA LYS A 125 -4.13 10.04 16.83
C LYS A 125 -3.78 11.48 16.48
N SER A 126 -3.93 11.88 15.21
CA SER A 126 -3.77 13.27 14.78
C SER A 126 -4.94 14.18 15.20
N GLY A 127 -6.11 13.61 15.53
CA GLY A 127 -7.31 14.33 15.96
C GLY A 127 -7.41 14.56 17.47
N ALA A 128 -6.69 13.77 18.28
CA ALA A 128 -6.61 13.94 19.74
C ALA A 128 -5.72 15.15 20.07
N LYS A 129 -6.34 16.33 20.13
CA LYS A 129 -5.70 17.57 20.56
C LYS A 129 -5.52 17.55 22.09
N ASP A 130 -4.31 17.27 22.57
CA ASP A 130 -3.79 17.97 23.75
C ASP A 130 -2.29 18.22 23.57
N ALA A 131 -1.94 19.50 23.71
CA ALA A 131 -0.78 20.10 23.08
C ALA A 131 0.46 20.09 24.00
N ILE A 132 1.63 20.15 23.35
CA ILE A 132 2.94 20.56 23.88
C ILE A 132 3.83 19.43 24.43
N SER A 133 3.32 18.38 25.07
CA SER A 133 4.18 17.27 25.59
C SER A 133 4.30 16.05 24.64
N GLU A 134 3.35 15.88 23.71
CA GLU A 134 3.23 14.68 22.87
C GLU A 134 3.86 14.81 21.47
N ALA A 135 4.41 15.98 21.12
CA ALA A 135 4.90 16.29 19.77
C ALA A 135 6.17 15.52 19.36
N VAL A 136 6.92 14.98 20.32
CA VAL A 136 8.16 14.20 20.05
C VAL A 136 7.94 12.72 20.35
N THR A 137 7.14 12.39 21.37
CA THR A 137 6.82 11.02 21.79
C THR A 137 5.74 10.38 20.92
N GLY A 138 4.80 11.18 20.41
CA GLY A 138 3.72 10.75 19.50
C GLY A 138 4.22 10.48 18.08
N ASP A 139 5.06 11.35 17.52
CA ASP A 139 5.61 11.20 16.15
C ASP A 139 6.43 9.91 16.01
N LYS A 140 7.34 9.64 16.95
CA LYS A 140 8.12 8.39 16.96
C LYS A 140 7.22 7.16 17.11
N THR A 141 6.24 7.21 18.00
CA THR A 141 5.30 6.10 18.24
C THR A 141 4.47 5.81 16.98
N ILE A 142 3.93 6.85 16.32
CA ILE A 142 3.16 6.71 15.08
C ILE A 142 4.05 6.14 13.97
N ARG A 143 5.28 6.65 13.81
CA ARG A 143 6.25 6.14 12.82
C ARG A 143 6.57 4.66 13.03
N MET A 144 6.81 4.22 14.27
CA MET A 144 7.11 2.83 14.58
C MET A 144 5.89 1.91 14.43
N GLU A 145 4.69 2.39 14.74
CA GLU A 145 3.44 1.64 14.52
C GLU A 145 3.12 1.51 13.03
N MET A 146 3.30 2.57 12.24
CA MET A 146 3.18 2.47 10.78
C MET A 146 4.21 1.51 10.19
N LEU A 147 5.43 1.50 10.74
CA LEU A 147 6.47 0.56 10.32
C LEU A 147 6.06 -0.89 10.60
N SER A 148 5.43 -1.17 11.76
CA SER A 148 4.93 -2.51 12.07
C SER A 148 3.78 -2.92 11.14
N TYR A 149 2.88 -2.00 10.80
CA TYR A 149 1.84 -2.23 9.79
C TYR A 149 2.42 -2.47 8.40
N ALA A 150 3.47 -1.76 8.00
CA ALA A 150 4.15 -1.97 6.72
C ALA A 150 4.82 -3.36 6.67
N ILE A 151 5.48 -3.79 7.75
CA ILE A 151 6.04 -5.14 7.85
C ILE A 151 4.92 -6.18 7.75
N LEU A 152 3.84 -6.02 8.51
CA LEU A 152 2.70 -6.95 8.49
C LEU A 152 2.04 -7.00 7.11
N GLN A 153 1.86 -5.85 6.45
CA GLN A 153 1.35 -5.77 5.08
C GLN A 153 2.28 -6.50 4.12
N GLY A 154 3.59 -6.33 4.27
CA GLY A 154 4.60 -7.06 3.52
C GLY A 154 4.49 -8.56 3.71
N VAL A 155 4.43 -9.02 4.96
CA VAL A 155 4.28 -10.44 5.32
C VAL A 155 3.02 -11.05 4.71
N LEU A 156 1.87 -10.39 4.82
CA LEU A 156 0.63 -10.87 4.19
C LEU A 156 0.73 -10.87 2.67
N THR A 157 1.31 -9.82 2.08
CA THR A 157 1.53 -9.76 0.62
C THR A 157 2.44 -10.89 0.15
N GLY A 158 3.51 -11.20 0.89
CA GLY A 158 4.40 -12.32 0.61
C GLY A 158 3.69 -13.67 0.66
N PHE A 159 2.81 -13.88 1.65
CA PHE A 159 1.98 -15.08 1.73
C PHE A 159 1.01 -15.20 0.53
N VAL A 160 0.45 -14.09 0.06
CA VAL A 160 -0.45 -14.06 -1.10
C VAL A 160 0.26 -14.46 -2.39
N ILE A 161 1.52 -14.04 -2.57
CA ILE A 161 2.30 -14.24 -3.80
C ILE A 161 3.33 -15.37 -3.69
N ASP A 162 3.28 -16.19 -2.64
CA ASP A 162 4.27 -17.25 -2.31
C ASP A 162 4.57 -18.24 -3.45
N SER A 163 3.62 -18.40 -4.35
CA SER A 163 3.57 -19.39 -5.44
C SER A 163 3.59 -18.72 -6.80
N ILE A 164 3.74 -17.39 -6.82
CA ILE A 164 3.68 -16.58 -8.03
C ILE A 164 5.06 -15.99 -8.28
N TYR A 165 5.65 -16.37 -9.40
CA TYR A 165 6.93 -15.87 -9.86
C TYR A 165 6.71 -14.69 -10.80
N LEU A 166 7.46 -13.62 -10.56
CA LEU A 166 7.52 -12.47 -11.47
C LEU A 166 8.97 -12.02 -11.54
N SER A 167 9.60 -12.28 -12.69
CA SER A 167 10.99 -11.89 -12.90
C SER A 167 11.13 -10.41 -13.20
N TYR A 168 12.35 -9.90 -12.93
CA TYR A 168 12.77 -8.58 -13.35
C TYR A 168 11.84 -7.46 -12.89
N ILE A 169 11.70 -7.32 -11.57
CA ILE A 169 10.92 -6.26 -10.93
C ILE A 169 11.84 -5.11 -10.46
N PRO A 170 11.44 -3.83 -10.62
CA PRO A 170 12.15 -2.71 -10.02
C PRO A 170 12.11 -2.77 -8.49
N TYR A 171 13.20 -2.35 -7.85
CA TYR A 171 13.26 -2.25 -6.40
C TYR A 171 12.36 -1.11 -5.91
N ALA A 172 11.24 -1.47 -5.26
CA ALA A 172 10.25 -0.52 -4.77
C ALA A 172 10.81 0.58 -3.87
N VAL A 173 11.93 0.31 -3.18
CA VAL A 173 12.62 1.25 -2.28
C VAL A 173 13.33 2.39 -3.03
N VAL A 174 13.74 2.16 -4.29
CA VAL A 174 14.58 3.12 -5.04
C VAL A 174 13.80 4.39 -5.35
N THR A 175 12.57 4.30 -5.83
CA THR A 175 11.78 5.47 -6.22
C THR A 175 11.61 6.48 -5.09
N PRO A 176 11.08 6.14 -3.89
CA PRO A 176 10.91 7.12 -2.82
C PRO A 176 12.25 7.66 -2.30
N ALA A 177 13.32 6.85 -2.32
CA ALA A 177 14.65 7.29 -1.92
C ALA A 177 15.19 8.37 -2.86
N ILE A 178 15.12 8.11 -4.18
CA ILE A 178 15.58 9.05 -5.20
C ILE A 178 14.69 10.30 -5.21
N VAL A 179 13.38 10.16 -5.02
CA VAL A 179 12.48 11.32 -4.89
C VAL A 179 12.88 12.18 -3.70
N ALA A 180 13.17 11.61 -2.52
CA ALA A 180 13.59 12.38 -1.35
C ALA A 180 14.88 13.18 -1.61
N VAL A 181 15.88 12.55 -2.24
CA VAL A 181 17.18 13.18 -2.52
C VAL A 181 17.08 14.21 -3.64
N SER A 182 16.45 13.85 -4.76
CA SER A 182 16.28 14.74 -5.90
C SER A 182 15.40 15.94 -5.55
N PHE A 183 14.40 15.78 -4.68
CA PHE A 183 13.57 16.90 -4.22
C PHE A 183 14.41 17.98 -3.55
N ALA A 184 15.31 17.61 -2.64
CA ALA A 184 16.19 18.56 -1.97
C ALA A 184 17.15 19.29 -2.93
N ALA A 185 17.48 18.68 -4.07
CA ALA A 185 18.36 19.27 -5.09
C ALA A 185 17.59 20.14 -6.09
N VAL A 186 16.41 19.69 -6.51
CA VAL A 186 15.59 20.35 -7.54
C VAL A 186 14.81 21.53 -6.94
N SER A 187 14.35 21.46 -5.68
CA SER A 187 13.55 22.52 -5.04
C SER A 187 14.23 23.89 -5.08
N LYS A 188 15.55 23.92 -4.88
CA LYS A 188 16.37 25.14 -4.90
C LYS A 188 16.45 25.80 -6.27
N ASN A 189 16.34 25.01 -7.33
CA ASN A 189 16.47 25.46 -8.72
C ASN A 189 15.11 25.64 -9.41
N ALA A 190 14.05 25.10 -8.83
CA ALA A 190 12.71 25.17 -9.39
C ALA A 190 12.09 26.57 -9.30
N ASP A 191 12.58 27.44 -8.40
CA ASP A 191 12.09 28.81 -8.20
C ASP A 191 10.54 28.89 -8.06
N GLY A 192 9.98 27.90 -7.38
CA GLY A 192 8.54 27.74 -7.20
C GLY A 192 7.77 27.16 -8.39
N ASN A 193 8.41 26.94 -9.54
CA ASN A 193 7.81 26.27 -10.68
C ASN A 193 7.54 24.79 -10.36
N ARG A 194 6.25 24.47 -10.21
CA ARG A 194 5.79 23.12 -9.86
C ARG A 194 6.15 22.08 -10.91
N SER A 195 6.09 22.43 -12.20
CA SER A 195 6.38 21.49 -13.29
C SER A 195 7.85 21.10 -13.33
N VAL A 196 8.74 22.07 -13.10
CA VAL A 196 10.19 21.82 -12.96
C VAL A 196 10.47 20.97 -11.73
N LEU A 197 9.80 21.25 -10.61
CA LEU A 197 9.92 20.47 -9.38
C LEU A 197 9.49 19.02 -9.56
N LEU A 198 8.27 18.78 -10.05
CA LEU A 198 7.72 17.43 -10.24
C LEU A 198 8.45 16.68 -11.35
N GLY A 199 8.67 17.32 -12.49
CA GLY A 199 9.38 16.73 -13.63
C GLY A 199 10.82 16.39 -13.29
N GLY A 200 11.53 17.29 -12.60
CA GLY A 200 12.90 17.05 -12.17
C GLY A 200 13.02 15.93 -11.14
N THR A 201 12.10 15.86 -10.18
CA THR A 201 12.18 14.86 -9.09
C THR A 201 11.69 13.48 -9.52
N ILE A 202 10.46 13.39 -10.02
CA ILE A 202 9.86 12.13 -10.49
C ILE A 202 10.61 11.62 -11.73
N GLY A 203 10.98 12.51 -12.65
CA GLY A 203 11.78 12.16 -13.83
C GLY A 203 13.15 11.59 -13.46
N THR A 204 13.83 12.15 -12.45
CA THR A 204 15.09 11.56 -11.94
C THR A 204 14.86 10.16 -11.37
N ALA A 205 13.79 9.94 -10.61
CA ALA A 205 13.47 8.62 -10.07
C ALA A 205 13.20 7.57 -11.15
N VAL A 206 12.47 7.95 -12.22
CA VAL A 206 12.26 7.09 -13.40
C VAL A 206 13.59 6.83 -14.12
N GLY A 207 14.39 7.86 -14.37
CA GLY A 207 15.68 7.75 -15.06
C GLY A 207 16.67 6.84 -14.33
N VAL A 208 16.73 6.94 -12.99
CA VAL A 208 17.58 6.07 -12.16
C VAL A 208 17.11 4.62 -12.23
N ASN A 209 15.81 4.35 -12.08
CA ASN A 209 15.27 2.99 -12.23
C ASN A 209 15.55 2.43 -13.63
N PHE A 210 15.31 3.22 -14.68
CA PHE A 210 15.60 2.82 -16.06
C PHE A 210 17.08 2.46 -16.26
N THR A 211 17.98 3.29 -15.74
CA THR A 211 19.43 3.05 -15.81
C THR A 211 19.83 1.80 -15.05
N MET A 212 19.27 1.58 -13.85
CA MET A 212 19.50 0.34 -13.10
C MET A 212 19.01 -0.88 -13.87
N GLY A 213 17.82 -0.81 -14.48
CA GLY A 213 17.29 -1.89 -15.29
C GLY A 213 18.15 -2.20 -16.52
N LEU A 214 18.75 -1.19 -17.16
CA LEU A 214 19.70 -1.38 -18.26
C LEU A 214 20.98 -2.08 -17.78
N ILE A 215 21.56 -1.62 -16.67
CA ILE A 215 22.80 -2.19 -16.10
C ILE A 215 22.57 -3.65 -15.65
N MET A 216 21.42 -3.94 -15.07
CA MET A 216 21.06 -5.27 -14.57
C MET A 216 20.53 -6.21 -15.66
N GLY A 217 20.35 -5.73 -16.90
CA GLY A 217 19.73 -6.49 -17.98
C GLY A 217 18.30 -6.93 -17.67
N SER A 218 17.59 -6.19 -16.80
CA SER A 218 16.27 -6.53 -16.27
C SER A 218 15.14 -5.71 -16.90
N LEU A 219 15.43 -5.03 -18.03
CA LEU A 219 14.44 -4.22 -18.73
C LEU A 219 13.40 -5.11 -19.42
N SER A 220 12.28 -5.34 -18.72
CA SER A 220 11.10 -6.00 -19.27
C SER A 220 9.93 -5.02 -19.39
N PHE A 221 8.89 -5.42 -20.12
CA PHE A 221 7.63 -4.65 -20.15
C PHE A 221 7.08 -4.44 -18.73
N THR A 222 7.03 -5.53 -17.94
CA THR A 222 6.59 -5.50 -16.54
C THR A 222 7.46 -4.58 -15.69
N TYR A 223 8.79 -4.58 -15.89
CA TYR A 223 9.71 -3.70 -15.19
C TYR A 223 9.35 -2.23 -15.41
N ILE A 224 9.24 -1.82 -16.67
CA ILE A 224 8.95 -0.43 -17.06
C ILE A 224 7.57 -0.03 -16.54
N LEU A 225 6.57 -0.89 -16.72
CA LEU A 225 5.21 -0.61 -16.27
C LEU A 225 5.12 -0.47 -14.74
N LEU A 226 5.84 -1.30 -13.98
CA LEU A 226 5.89 -1.19 -12.52
C LEU A 226 6.67 0.04 -12.07
N THR A 227 7.77 0.39 -12.74
CA THR A 227 8.52 1.64 -12.50
C THR A 227 7.63 2.86 -12.70
N LEU A 228 6.87 2.91 -13.79
CA LEU A 228 5.92 3.99 -14.08
C LEU A 228 4.78 4.01 -13.06
N THR A 229 4.31 2.85 -12.59
CA THR A 229 3.29 2.78 -11.55
C THR A 229 3.79 3.35 -10.23
N TYR A 230 5.00 2.98 -9.78
CA TYR A 230 5.62 3.59 -8.60
C TYR A 230 5.83 5.09 -8.77
N ALA A 231 6.30 5.53 -9.93
CA ALA A 231 6.47 6.95 -10.23
C ALA A 231 5.13 7.71 -10.21
N GLY A 232 4.06 7.12 -10.74
CA GLY A 232 2.70 7.67 -10.70
C GLY A 232 2.16 7.81 -9.28
N ILE A 233 2.35 6.79 -8.43
CA ILE A 233 1.96 6.86 -7.02
C ILE A 233 2.76 7.97 -6.31
N ALA A 234 4.09 8.02 -6.51
CA ALA A 234 4.94 9.08 -5.95
C ALA A 234 4.51 10.48 -6.43
N TYR A 235 4.16 10.62 -7.71
CA TYR A 235 3.68 11.87 -8.28
C TYR A 235 2.39 12.35 -7.60
N VAL A 236 1.39 11.47 -7.46
CA VAL A 236 0.12 11.80 -6.79
C VAL A 236 0.35 12.19 -5.34
N ILE A 237 1.16 11.43 -4.61
CA ILE A 237 1.49 11.75 -3.21
C ILE A 237 2.23 13.08 -3.12
N MET A 238 3.18 13.35 -4.01
CA MET A 238 3.90 14.62 -4.02
C MET A 238 2.97 15.81 -4.29
N GLN A 239 2.05 15.69 -5.25
CA GLN A 239 1.04 16.70 -5.53
C GLN A 239 0.16 16.98 -4.30
N LEU A 240 -0.31 15.94 -3.60
CA LEU A 240 -1.10 16.09 -2.38
C LEU A 240 -0.28 16.71 -1.24
N CYS A 241 1.00 16.34 -1.12
CA CYS A 241 1.91 16.95 -0.15
C CYS A 241 2.10 18.44 -0.40
N LEU A 242 2.36 18.85 -1.65
CA LEU A 242 2.52 20.26 -2.02
C LEU A 242 1.26 21.09 -1.70
N LYS A 243 0.07 20.49 -1.81
CA LYS A 243 -1.20 21.16 -1.54
C LYS A 243 -1.53 21.27 -0.04
N HIS A 244 -1.24 20.23 0.76
CA HIS A 244 -1.79 20.11 2.12
C HIS A 244 -0.76 20.03 3.25
N VAL A 245 0.47 19.61 2.96
CA VAL A 245 1.50 19.45 3.99
C VAL A 245 2.14 20.81 4.21
N LYS A 246 1.64 21.55 5.21
CA LYS A 246 2.24 22.81 5.69
C LYS A 246 3.10 22.62 6.95
N ARG A 247 2.99 21.45 7.60
CA ARG A 247 3.67 21.08 8.85
C ARG A 247 3.93 19.57 8.89
N VAL A 248 4.92 19.16 9.69
CA VAL A 248 5.45 17.77 9.79
C VAL A 248 4.40 16.78 10.31
N ASP A 249 3.52 17.22 11.20
CA ASP A 249 2.45 16.44 11.85
C ASP A 249 1.42 15.84 10.88
N LYS A 250 1.28 16.42 9.69
CA LYS A 250 0.36 15.92 8.64
C LYS A 250 1.02 14.95 7.64
N GLY A 251 2.33 14.70 7.76
CA GLY A 251 3.09 13.87 6.82
C GLY A 251 2.79 12.37 6.93
N HIS A 252 2.37 11.89 8.10
CA HIS A 252 2.17 10.45 8.36
C HIS A 252 1.13 9.80 7.44
N LEU A 253 0.07 10.53 7.09
CA LEU A 253 -0.96 10.01 6.20
C LEU A 253 -0.40 9.71 4.81
N TYR A 254 0.45 10.60 4.31
CA TYR A 254 1.11 10.48 3.01
C TYR A 254 2.22 9.44 3.04
N GLN A 255 2.94 9.29 4.16
CA GLN A 255 3.90 8.21 4.38
C GLN A 255 3.22 6.83 4.26
N ASN A 256 2.11 6.67 4.97
CA ASN A 256 1.33 5.44 4.93
C ASN A 256 0.75 5.18 3.54
N ALA A 257 0.11 6.18 2.92
CA ALA A 257 -0.48 6.04 1.59
C ALA A 257 0.56 5.67 0.52
N LEU A 258 1.75 6.30 0.55
CA LEU A 258 2.84 5.99 -0.37
C LEU A 258 3.35 4.56 -0.18
N SER A 259 3.66 4.18 1.07
CA SER A 259 4.15 2.83 1.37
C SER A 259 3.12 1.76 1.02
N CYS A 260 1.87 1.89 1.47
CA CYS A 260 0.81 0.94 1.18
C CYS A 260 0.56 0.83 -0.32
N GLY A 261 0.52 1.97 -1.04
CA GLY A 261 0.31 2.00 -2.49
C GLY A 261 1.39 1.22 -3.25
N TYR A 262 2.65 1.32 -2.82
CA TYR A 262 3.75 0.58 -3.44
C TYR A 262 3.62 -0.93 -3.22
N ILE A 263 3.27 -1.36 -2.02
CA ILE A 263 3.11 -2.79 -1.71
C ILE A 263 1.88 -3.37 -2.41
N VAL A 264 0.77 -2.62 -2.48
CA VAL A 264 -0.41 -3.00 -3.26
C VAL A 264 -0.07 -3.11 -4.74
N ALA A 265 0.61 -2.11 -5.32
CA ALA A 265 1.03 -2.15 -6.72
C ALA A 265 1.91 -3.37 -7.00
N LYS A 266 2.90 -3.65 -6.14
CA LYS A 266 3.73 -4.85 -6.25
C LYS A 266 2.88 -6.13 -6.22
N GLY A 267 2.03 -6.29 -5.21
CA GLY A 267 1.18 -7.46 -5.06
C GLY A 267 0.24 -7.66 -6.26
N MET A 268 -0.37 -6.58 -6.75
CA MET A 268 -1.23 -6.61 -7.94
C MET A 268 -0.47 -7.04 -9.18
N PHE A 269 0.76 -6.55 -9.40
CA PHE A 269 1.56 -6.95 -10.56
C PHE A 269 1.94 -8.43 -10.53
N PHE A 270 2.23 -8.98 -9.36
CA PHE A 270 2.40 -10.43 -9.22
C PHE A 270 1.11 -11.16 -9.59
N LEU A 271 -0.04 -10.73 -9.06
CA LEU A 271 -1.32 -11.37 -9.36
C LEU A 271 -1.75 -11.27 -10.84
N THR A 272 -1.38 -10.20 -11.55
CA THR A 272 -1.80 -9.98 -12.94
C THR A 272 -0.80 -10.49 -13.98
N PHE A 273 0.50 -10.41 -13.69
CA PHE A 273 1.56 -10.72 -14.66
C PHE A 273 2.45 -11.89 -14.23
N GLY A 274 2.34 -12.34 -12.98
CA GLY A 274 3.14 -13.44 -12.48
C GLY A 274 2.61 -14.80 -12.92
N SER A 275 3.46 -15.81 -12.82
CA SER A 275 3.12 -17.17 -13.22
C SER A 275 3.50 -18.20 -12.16
N TYR A 276 2.84 -19.36 -12.15
CA TYR A 276 3.13 -20.45 -11.22
C TYR A 276 4.34 -21.30 -11.61
N TYR A 277 4.94 -21.03 -12.77
CA TYR A 277 6.11 -21.74 -13.27
C TYR A 277 7.31 -20.78 -13.27
N PRO A 278 8.51 -21.25 -12.88
CA PRO A 278 9.72 -20.47 -13.09
C PRO A 278 9.94 -20.22 -14.58
N ASP A 279 10.39 -19.02 -14.97
CA ASP A 279 10.58 -18.62 -16.37
C ASP A 279 11.47 -19.60 -17.16
N ASP A 280 12.44 -20.24 -16.51
CA ASP A 280 13.35 -21.22 -17.11
C ASP A 280 12.61 -22.48 -17.61
N GLN A 281 11.53 -22.88 -16.94
CA GLN A 281 10.72 -24.05 -17.32
C GLN A 281 9.73 -23.72 -18.44
N GLN A 282 9.22 -22.48 -18.49
CA GLN A 282 8.34 -22.03 -19.59
C GLN A 282 9.11 -21.90 -20.91
N GLN A 283 10.33 -21.37 -20.88
CA GLN A 283 11.18 -21.28 -22.08
C GLN A 283 11.59 -22.65 -22.62
N GLN A 284 11.77 -23.66 -21.75
CA GLN A 284 12.03 -25.03 -22.17
C GLN A 284 10.78 -25.70 -22.74
N GLN A 285 9.60 -25.51 -22.15
CA GLN A 285 8.36 -26.06 -22.69
C GLN A 285 8.00 -25.47 -24.06
N GLN A 286 8.22 -24.17 -24.27
CA GLN A 286 8.00 -23.54 -25.57
C GLN A 286 8.99 -24.05 -26.62
N ARG A 287 10.29 -24.15 -26.29
CA ARG A 287 11.29 -24.74 -27.21
C ARG A 287 10.99 -26.18 -27.60
N ASN A 288 10.41 -26.97 -26.70
CA ASN A 288 10.04 -28.36 -26.97
C ASN A 288 8.70 -28.50 -27.71
N ALA A 289 7.87 -27.45 -27.75
CA ALA A 289 6.61 -27.44 -28.48
C ALA A 289 6.77 -26.95 -29.94
N ASP A 290 7.80 -26.15 -30.21
CA ASP A 290 8.09 -25.56 -31.53
C ASP A 290 9.17 -26.34 -32.33
N GLY A 291 9.69 -27.45 -31.80
CA GLY A 291 10.67 -28.33 -32.45
C GLY A 291 10.11 -29.70 -32.77
#